data_AF-A0A485B0F2-F1
#
_entry.id   AF-A0A485B0F2-F1
#
_cell.length_a   1.000
_cell.length_b   1.000
_cell.length_c   1.000
_cell.angle_alpha   90.00
_cell.angle_beta   90.00
_cell.angle_gamma   90.00
#
_symmetry.space_group_name_H-M   'P 1'
#
loop_
_entity.id
_entity.type
_entity.pdbx_description
1 polymer ?
#
loop_
_entity_poly.entity_id
_entity_poly.type
_entity_poly.pdbx_seq_one_letter_code
_entity_poly.pdbx_strand_id
1 'polypeptide(L)'
;MKTQVAIIGAGPSGLLLGQLLHRAGIETVILERQTPDYVLGRIRAGILESGTVGLLREAGVSQRMDAEGLVHHGVEFLFEGQRVPVCADGADRWKKRDGIRSDRSDPGFNGGSG
;
A
#
# COMPACT_ATOMS: atom_id res chain seq x y z
N MET A 1 25.11 8.51 -25.96
CA MET A 1 23.76 8.86 -25.49
C MET A 1 23.90 9.86 -24.35
N LYS A 2 23.06 10.90 -24.29
CA LYS A 2 23.04 11.90 -23.22
C LYS A 2 21.60 12.00 -22.72
N THR A 3 21.40 12.20 -21.42
CA THR A 3 20.08 12.37 -20.78
C THR A 3 20.25 13.25 -19.55
N GLN A 4 19.17 13.80 -18.99
CA GLN A 4 19.25 14.59 -17.75
C GLN A 4 19.35 13.68 -16.52
N VAL A 5 18.62 12.56 -16.51
CA VAL A 5 18.63 11.59 -15.41
C VAL A 5 18.80 10.17 -15.93
N ALA A 6 19.85 9.49 -15.46
CA ALA A 6 20.01 8.05 -15.65
C ALA A 6 19.52 7.30 -14.40
N ILE A 7 18.58 6.37 -14.59
CA ILE A 7 17.99 5.55 -13.54
C ILE A 7 18.50 4.12 -13.70
N ILE A 8 19.08 3.54 -12.65
CA ILE A 8 19.57 2.16 -12.65
C ILE A 8 18.53 1.25 -11.96
N GLY A 9 17.91 0.38 -12.74
CA GLY A 9 16.91 -0.59 -12.31
C GLY A 9 15.48 -0.22 -12.75
N ALA A 10 14.81 -1.14 -13.46
CA ALA A 10 13.41 -1.02 -13.89
C ALA A 10 12.47 -1.74 -12.90
N GLY A 11 12.74 -1.62 -11.61
CA GLY A 11 11.82 -2.02 -10.55
C GLY A 11 10.71 -0.97 -10.32
N PRO A 12 9.82 -1.20 -9.33
CA PRO A 12 8.74 -0.27 -9.00
C PRO A 12 9.26 1.17 -8.75
N SER A 13 10.35 1.32 -8.00
CA SER A 13 10.93 2.62 -7.70
C SER A 13 11.45 3.35 -8.94
N GLY A 14 12.20 2.64 -9.80
CA GLY A 14 12.80 3.24 -11.00
C GLY A 14 11.77 3.57 -12.07
N LEU A 15 10.79 2.71 -12.27
CA LEU A 15 9.69 2.95 -13.22
C LEU A 15 8.77 4.08 -12.75
N LEU A 16 8.43 4.13 -11.44
CA LEU A 16 7.62 5.22 -10.90
C LEU A 16 8.34 6.56 -11.00
N LEU A 17 9.63 6.61 -10.61
CA LEU A 17 10.45 7.81 -10.74
C LEU A 17 10.55 8.25 -12.20
N GLY A 18 10.86 7.33 -13.12
CA GLY A 18 10.94 7.63 -14.55
C GLY A 18 9.64 8.20 -15.10
N GLN A 19 8.49 7.65 -14.69
CA GLN A 19 7.18 8.14 -15.12
C GLN A 19 6.89 9.55 -14.59
N LEU A 20 7.21 9.83 -13.33
CA LEU A 20 7.05 11.16 -12.73
C LEU A 20 7.93 12.20 -13.44
N LEU A 21 9.21 11.88 -13.67
CA LEU A 21 10.15 12.76 -14.36
C LEU A 21 9.75 12.99 -15.83
N HIS A 22 9.30 11.95 -16.53
CA HIS A 22 8.80 12.07 -17.89
C HIS A 22 7.62 13.05 -17.99
N ARG A 23 6.66 12.97 -17.04
CA ARG A 23 5.53 13.91 -16.98
C ARG A 23 5.94 15.34 -16.63
N ALA A 24 7.02 15.50 -15.89
CA ALA A 24 7.62 16.81 -15.60
C ALA A 24 8.46 17.36 -16.78
N GLY A 25 8.54 16.64 -17.91
CA GLY A 25 9.34 17.06 -19.07
C GLY A 25 10.85 16.89 -18.89
N ILE A 26 11.27 16.05 -17.94
CA ILE A 26 12.69 15.77 -17.68
C ILE A 26 13.10 14.55 -18.50
N GLU A 27 14.14 14.69 -19.33
CA GLU A 27 14.66 13.60 -20.13
C GLU A 27 15.31 12.54 -19.23
N THR A 28 14.82 11.31 -19.32
CA THR A 28 15.30 10.19 -18.48
C THR A 28 15.57 8.94 -19.28
N VAL A 29 16.59 8.19 -18.86
CA VAL A 29 16.89 6.84 -19.36
C VAL A 29 16.90 5.86 -18.20
N ILE A 30 16.19 4.73 -18.35
CA ILE A 30 16.22 3.63 -17.39
C ILE A 30 17.07 2.49 -17.95
N LEU A 31 18.03 2.01 -17.17
CA LEU A 31 18.86 0.84 -17.50
C LEU A 31 18.51 -0.31 -16.57
N GLU A 32 18.12 -1.45 -17.13
CA GLU A 32 17.83 -2.68 -16.39
C GLU A 32 18.68 -3.82 -16.95
N ARG A 33 19.26 -4.61 -16.03
CA ARG A 33 20.10 -5.76 -16.38
C ARG A 33 19.27 -6.96 -16.79
N GLN A 34 18.06 -7.09 -16.25
CA GLN A 34 17.16 -8.21 -16.49
C GLN A 34 16.19 -7.95 -17.65
N THR A 35 15.62 -9.02 -18.18
CA THR A 35 14.58 -8.91 -19.20
C THR A 35 13.26 -8.39 -18.61
N PRO A 36 12.39 -7.77 -19.41
CA PRO A 36 11.04 -7.39 -18.97
C PRO A 36 10.27 -8.56 -18.35
N ASP A 37 10.31 -9.73 -18.97
CA ASP A 37 9.63 -10.94 -18.48
C ASP A 37 10.13 -11.36 -17.10
N TYR A 38 11.45 -11.28 -16.87
CA TYR A 38 12.02 -11.56 -15.54
C TYR A 38 11.50 -10.56 -14.49
N VAL A 39 11.39 -9.28 -14.83
CA VAL A 39 10.91 -8.26 -13.90
C VAL A 39 9.43 -8.48 -13.56
N LEU A 40 8.60 -8.78 -14.57
CA LEU A 40 7.16 -9.02 -14.43
C LEU A 40 6.84 -10.32 -13.68
N GLY A 41 7.67 -11.36 -13.84
CA GLY A 41 7.46 -12.66 -13.19
C GLY A 41 7.70 -12.68 -11.67
N ARG A 42 8.15 -11.58 -11.06
CA ARG A 42 8.45 -11.54 -9.61
C ARG A 42 7.19 -11.27 -8.78
N ILE A 43 6.76 -12.25 -8.01
CA ILE A 43 5.78 -12.07 -6.93
C ILE A 43 6.38 -11.15 -5.87
N ARG A 44 5.71 -10.02 -5.57
CA ARG A 44 6.13 -9.05 -4.53
C ARG A 44 4.93 -8.48 -3.76
N ALA A 45 4.98 -7.20 -3.42
CA ALA A 45 4.07 -6.53 -2.49
C ALA A 45 2.60 -6.74 -2.89
N GLY A 46 1.79 -7.10 -1.91
CA GLY A 46 0.33 -7.22 -2.03
C GLY A 46 -0.45 -6.08 -1.35
N ILE A 47 0.24 -5.17 -0.66
CA ILE A 47 -0.37 -4.04 0.07
C ILE A 47 0.31 -2.75 -0.39
N LEU A 48 -0.49 -1.74 -0.74
CA LEU A 48 -0.02 -0.40 -1.06
C LEU A 48 -0.56 0.59 -0.01
N GLU A 49 0.34 1.40 0.54
CA GLU A 49 -0.05 2.49 1.41
C GLU A 49 -0.70 3.64 0.63
N SER A 50 -1.50 4.45 1.32
CA SER A 50 -2.21 5.60 0.72
C SER A 50 -1.28 6.57 0.00
N GLY A 51 -0.06 6.77 0.51
CA GLY A 51 0.95 7.60 -0.15
C GLY A 51 1.37 7.05 -1.51
N THR A 52 1.63 5.75 -1.60
CA THR A 52 1.97 5.07 -2.87
C THR A 52 0.81 5.11 -3.87
N VAL A 53 -0.43 4.92 -3.40
CA VAL A 53 -1.64 5.08 -4.21
C VAL A 53 -1.73 6.51 -4.77
N GLY A 54 -1.47 7.51 -3.93
CA GLY A 54 -1.41 8.92 -4.33
C GLY A 54 -0.37 9.17 -5.42
N LEU A 55 0.84 8.63 -5.27
CA LEU A 55 1.92 8.77 -6.25
C LEU A 55 1.60 8.09 -7.59
N LEU A 56 0.93 6.92 -7.58
CA LEU A 56 0.52 6.25 -8.82
C LEU A 56 -0.54 7.05 -9.59
N ARG A 57 -1.46 7.71 -8.86
CA ARG A 57 -2.43 8.66 -9.44
C ARG A 57 -1.74 9.89 -9.97
N GLU A 58 -0.81 10.47 -9.21
CA GLU A 58 0.00 11.59 -9.66
C GLU A 58 0.72 11.22 -10.95
N ALA A 59 1.41 10.08 -10.99
CA ALA A 59 2.12 9.57 -12.16
C ALA A 59 1.22 9.19 -13.36
N GLY A 60 -0.11 9.25 -13.22
CA GLY A 60 -1.06 9.00 -14.30
C GLY A 60 -1.21 7.52 -14.69
N VAL A 61 -0.85 6.60 -13.80
CA VAL A 61 -0.83 5.14 -14.05
C VAL A 61 -1.78 4.38 -13.12
N SER A 62 -2.74 5.07 -12.52
CA SER A 62 -3.63 4.48 -11.51
C SER A 62 -4.84 3.72 -12.07
N GLN A 63 -5.19 3.90 -13.34
CA GLN A 63 -6.48 3.44 -13.89
C GLN A 63 -6.80 1.97 -13.55
N ARG A 64 -5.83 1.06 -13.74
CA ARG A 64 -6.03 -0.36 -13.43
C ARG A 64 -6.09 -0.63 -11.92
N MET A 65 -5.26 0.05 -11.14
CA MET A 65 -5.29 -0.03 -9.68
C MET A 65 -6.64 0.47 -9.12
N ASP A 66 -7.18 1.56 -9.65
CA ASP A 66 -8.48 2.11 -9.22
C ASP A 66 -9.65 1.20 -9.61
N ALA A 67 -9.54 0.45 -10.72
CA ALA A 67 -10.58 -0.48 -11.18
C ALA A 67 -10.53 -1.86 -10.50
N GLU A 68 -9.33 -2.41 -10.26
CA GLU A 68 -9.13 -3.79 -9.78
C GLU A 68 -8.67 -3.86 -8.32
N GLY A 69 -8.22 -2.75 -7.73
CA GLY A 69 -7.65 -2.71 -6.39
C GLY A 69 -8.70 -2.91 -5.29
N LEU A 70 -8.31 -3.64 -4.24
CA LEU A 70 -9.14 -3.87 -3.07
C LEU A 70 -8.75 -2.88 -1.96
N VAL A 71 -9.70 -2.04 -1.55
CA VAL A 71 -9.47 -1.10 -0.44
C VAL A 71 -9.72 -1.84 0.87
N HIS A 72 -8.66 -1.99 1.66
CA HIS A 72 -8.73 -2.52 3.01
C HIS A 72 -8.92 -1.37 4.01
N HIS A 73 -9.98 -1.41 4.80
CA HIS A 73 -10.28 -0.40 5.84
C HIS A 73 -9.70 -0.74 7.20
N GLY A 74 -9.01 -1.88 7.31
CA GLY A 74 -8.45 -2.36 8.57
C GLY A 74 -7.84 -3.74 8.38
N VAL A 75 -7.23 -4.21 9.45
CA VAL A 75 -6.64 -5.55 9.59
C VAL A 75 -7.09 -6.16 10.91
N GLU A 76 -6.98 -7.48 11.04
CA GLU A 76 -7.24 -8.17 12.30
C GLU A 76 -5.95 -8.83 12.77
N PHE A 77 -5.68 -8.73 14.07
CA PHE A 77 -4.62 -9.46 14.74
C PHE A 77 -5.24 -10.60 15.55
N LEU A 78 -4.64 -11.79 15.52
CA LEU A 78 -5.03 -12.89 16.40
C LEU A 78 -4.04 -12.97 17.55
N PHE A 79 -4.51 -12.75 18.77
CA PHE A 79 -3.71 -12.77 19.99
C PHE A 79 -4.41 -13.63 21.04
N GLU A 80 -3.77 -14.67 21.56
CA GLU A 80 -4.34 -15.58 22.57
C GLU A 80 -5.71 -16.16 22.20
N GLY A 81 -5.92 -16.47 20.91
CA GLY A 81 -7.20 -16.97 20.39
C GLY A 81 -8.29 -15.91 20.25
N GLN A 82 -8.01 -14.66 20.60
CA GLN A 82 -8.90 -13.52 20.45
C GLN A 82 -8.56 -12.72 19.17
N ARG A 83 -9.59 -12.34 18.41
CA ARG A 83 -9.44 -11.49 17.22
C ARG A 83 -9.54 -10.03 17.64
N VAL A 84 -8.47 -9.27 17.40
CA VAL A 84 -8.35 -7.85 17.71
C VAL A 84 -8.37 -7.06 16.40
N PRO A 85 -9.48 -6.38 16.08
CA PRO A 85 -9.56 -5.55 14.89
C PRO A 85 -8.81 -4.22 15.05
N VAL A 86 -8.16 -3.78 13.98
CA VAL A 86 -7.50 -2.48 13.90
C VAL A 86 -7.98 -1.77 12.64
N CYS A 87 -8.64 -0.64 12.83
CA CYS A 87 -9.15 0.19 11.73
C CYS A 87 -8.01 1.07 11.18
N ALA A 88 -7.86 1.14 9.86
CA ALA A 88 -6.83 1.92 9.18
C ALA A 88 -7.22 3.40 9.02
N ASP A 89 -8.52 3.70 9.06
CA ASP A 89 -9.11 5.02 8.82
C ASP A 89 -9.38 5.83 10.10
N GLY A 90 -8.96 5.33 11.27
CA GLY A 90 -9.16 5.98 12.57
C GLY A 90 -10.62 6.20 12.97
N ALA A 91 -11.56 5.77 12.11
CA ALA A 91 -12.98 5.88 12.35
C ALA A 91 -13.46 4.61 13.05
N ASP A 92 -14.16 4.79 14.16
CA ASP A 92 -14.83 3.75 14.96
C ASP A 92 -15.97 3.00 14.19
N ARG A 93 -15.97 3.04 12.85
CA ARG A 93 -17.01 2.53 11.96
C ARG A 93 -17.15 1.01 12.03
N TRP A 94 -16.08 0.29 12.40
CA TRP A 94 -16.10 -1.16 12.56
C TRP A 94 -16.91 -1.61 13.79
N LYS A 95 -17.01 -0.79 14.84
CA LYS A 95 -17.78 -1.11 16.07
C LYS A 95 -19.28 -1.31 15.83
N LYS A 96 -19.82 -0.87 14.68
CA LYS A 96 -21.27 -0.94 14.40
C LYS A 96 -21.70 -2.13 13.55
N ARG A 97 -20.80 -2.86 12.88
CA ARG A 97 -21.20 -3.91 11.92
C ARG A 97 -21.31 -5.31 12.53
N ASP A 98 -20.49 -5.64 13.53
CA ASP A 98 -20.36 -7.03 13.97
C ASP A 98 -20.94 -7.30 15.37
N GLY A 99 -21.70 -6.38 15.95
CA GLY A 99 -22.33 -6.61 17.25
C GLY A 99 -21.35 -6.83 18.40
N ILE A 100 -20.05 -6.50 18.21
CA ILE A 100 -19.04 -6.47 19.26
C ILE A 100 -19.38 -5.31 20.19
N ARG A 101 -20.24 -5.61 21.16
CA ARG A 101 -20.53 -4.71 22.28
C ARG A 101 -19.24 -4.59 23.07
N SER A 102 -18.65 -3.39 23.09
CA SER A 102 -17.68 -3.03 24.11
C SER A 102 -18.43 -2.84 25.43
N ASP A 103 -18.85 -3.93 26.05
CA ASP A 103 -19.31 -3.86 27.42
C ASP A 103 -18.08 -3.91 28.33
N ARG A 104 -17.85 -2.83 29.07
CA ARG A 104 -16.81 -2.78 30.11
C ARG A 104 -17.10 -3.74 31.27
N SER A 105 -18.24 -4.44 31.26
CA SER A 105 -18.57 -5.50 32.21
C SER A 105 -18.21 -6.92 31.73
N ASP A 106 -17.52 -7.06 30.59
CA ASP A 106 -16.95 -8.34 30.16
C ASP A 106 -15.89 -8.81 31.18
N PRO A 107 -16.06 -9.98 31.84
CA PRO A 107 -15.18 -10.43 32.93
C PRO A 107 -13.71 -10.68 32.54
N GLY A 108 -13.36 -10.53 31.25
CA GLY A 108 -11.98 -10.54 30.76
C GLY A 108 -11.28 -9.17 30.71
N PHE A 109 -11.97 -8.06 31.04
CA PHE A 109 -11.35 -6.73 31.07
C PHE A 109 -10.51 -6.56 32.34
N ASN A 110 -9.29 -7.10 32.34
CA ASN A 110 -8.33 -6.80 33.40
C ASN A 110 -7.66 -5.44 33.12
N GLY A 111 -8.39 -4.36 33.41
CA GLY A 111 -7.86 -3.01 33.51
C GLY A 111 -6.92 -2.90 34.72
N GLY A 112 -5.71 -3.43 34.58
CA GLY A 112 -4.64 -3.30 35.56
C GLY A 112 -4.01 -1.90 35.46
N SER A 113 -4.46 -0.99 36.32
CA SER A 113 -3.68 0.17 36.73
C SER A 113 -2.57 -0.29 37.70
N GLY A 114 -1.32 -0.08 37.30
CA GLY A 114 -0.11 -0.22 38.11
C GLY A 114 1.03 0.52 37.44
#